data_AF-A0A2Z6EUF2-F1
#
_entry.id   AF-A0A2Z6EUF2-F1
#
_cell.length_a   1.000
_cell.length_b   1.000
_cell.length_c   1.000
_cell.angle_alpha   90.00
_cell.angle_beta   90.00
_cell.angle_gamma   90.00
#
_symmetry.space_group_name_H-M   'P 1'
#
loop_
_entity.id
_entity.type
_entity.pdbx_description
1 polymer ?
#
loop_
_entity_poly.entity_id
_entity_poly.type
_entity_poly.pdbx_seq_one_letter_code
_entity_poly.pdbx_strand_id
1 'polypeptide(L)' 'MLRSKKSRKTDVAHGEIETAHPGYLGSQDTFYVGTIKGVGRIYQQTFVDTYSKWAAAKLYTTKTPITAADLLNDRVWC' A
#
# COMPACT_ATOMS: atom_id res chain seq x y z
N MET A 1 2.22 -44.48 18.33
CA MET A 1 2.75 -43.12 18.14
C MET A 1 3.09 -42.91 16.66
N LEU A 2 2.09 -42.61 15.82
CA LEU A 2 2.27 -42.46 14.37
C LEU A 2 2.49 -40.98 14.03
N ARG A 3 3.67 -40.68 13.48
CA ARG A 3 4.14 -39.34 13.13
C ARG A 3 3.49 -38.94 11.80
N SER A 4 2.43 -38.13 11.86
CA SER A 4 1.78 -37.58 10.66
C SER A 4 2.72 -36.57 9.98
N LYS A 5 3.28 -36.96 8.82
CA LYS A 5 3.87 -36.02 7.86
C LYS A 5 2.73 -35.18 7.29
N LYS A 6 2.46 -34.02 7.89
CA LYS A 6 1.58 -33.00 7.31
C LYS A 6 2.32 -32.44 6.09
N SER A 7 2.04 -32.98 4.90
CA SER A 7 2.47 -32.39 3.64
C SER A 7 1.93 -30.96 3.59
N ARG A 8 2.81 -29.98 3.72
CA ARG A 8 2.51 -28.57 3.41
C ARG A 8 2.29 -28.49 1.90
N LYS A 9 1.09 -28.88 1.45
CA LYS A 9 0.59 -28.47 0.15
C LYS A 9 0.48 -26.96 0.25
N THR A 10 1.43 -26.29 -0.38
CA THR A 10 1.43 -24.86 -0.63
C THR A 10 0.04 -24.50 -1.11
N ASP A 11 -0.64 -23.67 -0.33
CA ASP A 11 -1.83 -22.98 -0.76
C ASP A 11 -1.37 -22.07 -1.91
N VAL A 12 -1.46 -22.57 -3.14
CA VAL A 12 -1.08 -21.79 -4.31
C VAL A 12 -2.20 -20.78 -4.48
N ALA A 13 -2.02 -19.62 -3.85
CA ALA A 13 -2.96 -18.51 -3.92
C ALA A 13 -3.07 -18.07 -5.38
N HIS A 14 -4.10 -18.56 -6.08
CA HIS A 14 -4.41 -18.18 -7.46
C HIS A 14 -4.90 -16.72 -7.46
N GLY A 15 -3.96 -15.78 -7.43
CA GLY A 15 -4.22 -14.34 -7.35
C GLY A 15 -3.20 -13.53 -6.55
N GLU A 16 -2.29 -14.16 -5.81
CA GLU A 16 -1.20 -13.45 -5.15
C GLU A 16 -0.07 -13.18 -6.17
N ILE A 17 0.28 -11.91 -6.35
CA ILE A 17 1.45 -11.52 -7.13
C ILE A 17 2.65 -11.62 -6.20
N GLU A 18 3.52 -12.59 -6.48
CA GLU A 18 4.82 -12.67 -5.81
C GLU A 18 5.68 -11.48 -6.25
N THR A 19 6.30 -10.82 -5.28
CA THR A 19 7.25 -9.75 -5.52
C THR A 19 8.67 -10.28 -5.38
N ALA A 20 9.54 -9.96 -6.33
CA ALA A 20 10.89 -10.51 -6.39
C ALA A 20 11.92 -9.68 -5.61
N HIS A 21 11.73 -8.35 -5.52
CA HIS A 21 12.64 -7.41 -4.87
C HIS A 21 11.90 -6.10 -4.51
N PRO A 22 12.48 -5.23 -3.66
CA PRO A 22 11.91 -3.91 -3.38
C PRO A 22 11.73 -3.09 -4.66
N GLY A 23 10.67 -2.31 -4.74
CA GLY A 23 10.33 -1.49 -5.91
C GLY A 23 9.65 -2.26 -7.05
N TYR A 24 9.47 -3.57 -6.94
CA TYR A 24 8.86 -4.39 -8.00
C TYR A 24 7.37 -4.11 -8.19
N LEU A 25 6.63 -3.99 -7.08
CA LEU A 25 5.19 -3.72 -7.10
C LEU A 25 4.79 -2.89 -5.89
N GLY A 26 4.17 -1.75 -6.15
CA GLY A 26 3.57 -0.89 -5.14
C GLY A 26 2.05 -0.96 -5.19
N SER A 27 1.42 -0.93 -4.02
CA SER A 27 -0.02 -0.71 -3.87
C SER A 27 -0.26 0.74 -3.46
N GLN A 28 -1.14 1.43 -4.18
CA GLN A 28 -1.49 2.81 -3.90
C GLN A 28 -3.00 2.96 -3.75
N ASP A 29 -3.44 3.64 -2.69
CA ASP A 29 -4.86 3.86 -2.43
C ASP A 29 -5.12 5.23 -1.76
N THR A 30 -6.36 5.70 -1.84
CA THR A 30 -6.84 6.96 -1.26
C THR A 30 -7.95 6.71 -0.26
N PHE A 31 -7.71 7.06 1.00
CA PHE A 31 -8.67 6.90 2.09
C PHE A 31 -9.22 8.26 2.54
N TYR A 32 -10.51 8.32 2.84
CA TYR A 32 -11.08 9.46 3.55
C TYR A 32 -10.80 9.31 5.05
N VAL A 33 -10.15 10.30 5.64
CA VAL A 33 -9.74 10.28 7.06
C VAL A 33 -10.79 10.94 7.94
N GLY A 34 -11.39 12.04 7.48
CA GLY A 34 -12.35 12.79 8.26
C GLY A 34 -12.45 14.25 7.83
N THR A 35 -13.11 15.06 8.63
CA THR A 35 -13.22 16.51 8.44
C THR A 35 -12.72 17.21 9.71
N ILE A 36 -11.80 18.16 9.56
CA ILE A 36 -11.32 19.01 10.65
C ILE A 36 -11.96 20.39 10.51
N LYS A 37 -12.56 20.89 11.60
CA LYS A 37 -13.17 22.22 11.63
C LYS A 37 -12.12 23.29 11.29
N GLY A 38 -12.40 24.12 10.28
CA GLY A 38 -11.48 25.16 9.79
C GLY A 38 -10.51 24.71 8.68
N VAL A 39 -10.31 23.40 8.49
CA VAL A 39 -9.42 22.85 7.43
C VAL A 39 -10.23 22.19 6.32
N GLY A 40 -11.36 21.57 6.65
CA GLY A 40 -12.21 20.86 5.69
C GLY A 40 -11.95 19.35 5.69
N ARG A 41 -12.31 18.69 4.59
CA ARG A 41 -12.16 17.24 4.41
C ARG A 41 -10.69 16.89 4.27
N ILE A 42 -10.30 15.74 4.79
CA ILE A 42 -8.94 15.21 4.70
C ILE A 42 -8.98 13.83 4.06
N TYR A 43 -8.13 13.67 3.07
CA TYR A 43 -7.90 12.45 2.32
C TYR A 43 -6.44 12.04 2.50
N GLN A 44 -6.20 10.77 2.80
CA GLN A 44 -4.87 10.19 2.89
C GLN A 44 -4.59 9.42 1.62
N GLN A 45 -3.52 9.79 0.92
CA GLN A 45 -2.94 8.95 -0.11
C GLN A 45 -1.88 8.08 0.55
N THR A 46 -1.97 6.77 0.39
CA THR A 46 -0.99 5.81 0.90
C THR A 46 -0.35 5.07 -0.26
N PHE A 47 0.96 4.86 -0.19
CA PHE A 47 1.73 3.98 -1.05
C PHE A 47 2.42 2.94 -0.20
N VAL A 48 2.39 1.67 -0.61
CA VAL A 48 3.03 0.55 0.08
C VAL A 48 3.81 -0.29 -0.92
N ASP A 49 5.10 -0.49 -0.69
CA ASP A 49 5.90 -1.47 -1.41
C ASP A 49 5.53 -2.88 -0.94
N THR A 50 5.01 -3.70 -1.86
CA THR A 50 4.45 -5.01 -1.51
C THR A 50 5.51 -6.06 -1.23
N TYR A 51 6.79 -5.79 -1.51
CA TYR A 51 7.92 -6.66 -1.15
C TYR A 51 8.41 -6.34 0.27
N SER A 52 9.05 -5.18 0.41
CA SER A 52 9.75 -4.68 1.61
C SER A 52 8.81 -4.25 2.73
N LYS A 53 7.51 -4.06 2.42
CA LYS A 53 6.49 -3.54 3.34
C LYS A 53 6.77 -2.10 3.81
N TRP A 54 7.62 -1.37 3.09
CA TRP A 54 7.78 0.06 3.30
C TRP A 54 6.53 0.80 2.85
N ALA A 55 6.11 1.82 3.61
CA ALA A 55 4.92 2.59 3.30
C ALA A 55 5.16 4.09 3.51
N ALA A 56 4.53 4.89 2.65
CA ALA A 56 4.47 6.35 2.76
C ALA A 56 3.02 6.81 2.68
N ALA A 57 2.70 7.86 3.43
CA ALA A 57 1.38 8.48 3.40
C ALA A 57 1.48 10.00 3.37
N LYS A 58 0.62 10.64 2.56
CA LYS A 58 0.43 12.09 2.53
C LYS A 58 -1.03 12.43 2.73
N LEU A 59 -1.28 13.53 3.43
CA LEU A 59 -2.62 14.06 3.68
C LEU A 59 -2.91 15.23 2.75
N TYR A 60 -4.08 15.23 2.15
CA TYR A 60 -4.57 16.26 1.24
C TYR A 60 -5.98 16.68 1.62
N THR A 61 -6.35 17.92 1.28
CA THR A 61 -7.70 18.43 1.51
C THR A 61 -8.67 18.12 0.37
N THR A 62 -8.16 17.61 -0.75
CA THR A 62 -8.93 17.32 -1.96
C THR A 62 -8.63 15.92 -2.49
N LYS A 63 -9.61 15.31 -3.16
CA LYS A 63 -9.47 13.99 -3.80
C LYS A 63 -9.35 14.16 -5.32
N THR A 64 -8.21 14.68 -5.75
CA THR A 64 -7.93 14.94 -7.17
C THR A 64 -6.81 14.02 -7.67
N PRO A 65 -6.84 13.53 -8.92
CA PRO A 65 -5.81 12.61 -9.44
C PRO A 65 -4.37 13.13 -9.30
N ILE A 66 -4.20 14.45 -9.31
CA ILE A 66 -2.89 15.10 -9.15
C ILE A 66 -2.24 14.83 -7.78
N THR A 67 -3.01 14.56 -6.72
CA THR A 67 -2.44 14.23 -5.39
C THR A 67 -1.84 12.83 -5.35
N ALA A 68 -2.33 11.92 -6.18
CA ALA A 68 -1.74 10.59 -6.34
C ALA A 68 -0.40 10.66 -7.09
N ALA A 69 -0.35 11.48 -8.14
CA ALA A 69 0.88 11.77 -8.87
C ALA A 69 1.90 12.55 -8.02
N ASP A 70 1.46 13.50 -7.19
CA ASP A 70 2.34 14.21 -6.25
C ASP A 70 2.96 13.26 -5.23
N LEU A 71 2.18 12.29 -4.72
CA LEU A 71 2.73 11.28 -3.84
C LEU A 71 3.83 10.48 -4.56
N LEU A 72 3.60 10.03 -5.81
CA LEU A 72 4.55 9.22 -6.59
C LEU A 72 5.82 9.95 -7.04
N ASN A 73 5.71 11.23 -7.38
CA ASN A 73 6.85 12.03 -7.86
C ASN A 73 7.65 12.67 -6.73
N ASP A 74 7.27 12.43 -5.47
CA ASP A 74 7.92 13.06 -4.35
C ASP A 74 9.37 12.59 -4.23
N ARG A 75 10.31 13.52 -4.16
CA ARG A 75 11.76 13.21 -4.13
C ARG A 75 12.25 12.62 -2.82
N VAL A 76 11.34 12.41 -1.87
CA VAL A 76 11.61 11.75 -0.58
C VAL A 76 11.58 10.22 -0.72
N TRP A 77 11.21 9.72 -1.91
CA TRP A 77 11.32 8.33 -2.30
C TRP A 77 12.80 8.10 -2.60
N CYS A 78 13.53 7.59 -1.60
CA CYS A 78 14.98 7.38 -1.67
C CYS A 78 15.44 6.66 -2.94
#